data_AF-A0A5A7V3L6-F1
#
_entry.id   AF-A0A5A7V3L6-F1
#
_cell.length_a   1.000
_cell.length_b   1.000
_cell.length_c   1.000
_cell.angle_alpha   90.00
_cell.angle_beta   90.00
_cell.angle_gamma   90.00
#
_symmetry.space_group_name_H-M   'P 1'
#
loop_
_entity.id
_entity.type
_entity.pdbx_description
1 polymer ?
#
loop_
_entity_poly.entity_id
_entity_poly.type
_entity_poly.pdbx_seq_one_letter_code
_entity_poly.pdbx_strand_id
1 'polypeptide(L)'
;MVKMDNSATYHFFTQPKLTSKQARWQEFLSGFDFKFEHKKGLSNQVADALSRKHEHAVMCMLAHLQTNEINGSVRDVLREFLQKDHVAYNVMNLAKASKTRQF
;
A
#
# COMPACT_ATOMS: atom_id res chain seq x y z
N MET A 1 -12.80 -18.83 3.95
CA MET A 1 -11.64 -18.96 3.03
C MET A 1 -11.05 -17.59 2.79
N VAL A 2 -9.75 -17.42 3.03
CA VAL A 2 -9.05 -16.14 2.93
C VAL A 2 -8.21 -16.14 1.66
N LYS A 3 -8.49 -15.20 0.75
CA LYS A 3 -7.80 -15.09 -0.54
C LYS A 3 -6.71 -14.05 -0.48
N MET A 4 -5.50 -14.42 -0.89
CA MET A 4 -4.35 -13.51 -0.95
C MET A 4 -3.57 -13.73 -2.24
N ASP A 5 -2.99 -12.66 -2.76
CA ASP A 5 -2.11 -12.68 -3.93
C ASP A 5 -0.64 -12.92 -3.58
N ASN A 6 -0.27 -12.81 -2.31
CA ASN A 6 1.04 -13.24 -1.84
C ASN A 6 1.11 -14.77 -1.71
N SER A 7 2.02 -15.39 -2.45
CA SER A 7 2.26 -16.84 -2.40
C SER A 7 3.00 -17.26 -1.12
N ALA A 8 3.80 -16.39 -0.50
CA ALA A 8 4.52 -16.69 0.72
C ALA A 8 3.59 -16.99 1.91
N THR A 9 2.39 -16.40 1.92
CA THR A 9 1.37 -16.65 2.96
C THR A 9 0.85 -18.08 2.97
N TYR A 10 0.99 -18.84 1.88
CA TYR A 10 0.62 -20.25 1.85
C TYR A 10 1.46 -21.10 2.81
N HIS A 11 2.75 -20.78 2.95
CA HIS A 11 3.68 -21.50 3.82
C HIS A 11 3.67 -21.01 5.26
N PHE A 12 2.83 -20.02 5.57
CA PHE A 12 2.84 -19.34 6.86
C PHE A 12 2.68 -20.30 8.04
N PHE A 13 1.84 -21.33 7.92
CA PHE A 13 1.60 -22.33 8.97
C PHE A 13 2.55 -23.53 8.93
N THR A 14 3.25 -23.76 7.82
CA THR A 14 4.10 -24.95 7.62
C THR A 14 5.58 -24.65 7.78
N GLN A 15 5.96 -23.39 8.04
CA GLN A 15 7.36 -23.00 8.13
C GLN A 15 8.01 -23.55 9.41
N PRO A 16 9.18 -24.24 9.32
CA PRO A 16 9.78 -24.91 10.48
C PRO A 16 10.47 -23.96 11.47
N LYS A 17 10.91 -22.78 11.01
CA LYS A 17 11.53 -21.75 11.86
C LYS A 17 10.70 -20.49 11.79
N LEU A 18 10.17 -20.08 12.93
CA LEU A 18 9.34 -18.89 13.07
C LEU A 18 10.14 -17.78 13.76
N THR A 19 10.02 -16.57 13.25
CA THR A 19 10.39 -15.37 14.00
C THR A 19 9.38 -15.14 15.13
N SER A 20 9.76 -14.41 16.18
CA SER A 20 8.84 -14.08 17.29
C SER A 20 7.56 -13.38 16.81
N LYS A 21 7.66 -12.55 15.77
CA LYS A 21 6.49 -11.92 15.14
C LYS A 21 5.58 -12.96 14.49
N GLN A 22 6.13 -13.91 13.73
CA GLN A 22 5.34 -14.96 13.09
C GLN A 22 4.66 -15.89 14.10
N ALA A 23 5.36 -16.30 15.16
CA ALA A 23 4.79 -17.13 16.22
C ALA A 23 3.59 -16.46 16.89
N ARG A 24 3.72 -15.16 17.26
CA ARG A 24 2.61 -14.38 17.83
C ARG A 24 1.40 -14.31 16.90
N TRP A 25 1.64 -14.13 15.60
CA TRP A 25 0.56 -14.11 14.62
C TRP A 25 -0.07 -15.48 14.38
N GLN A 26 0.71 -16.56 14.39
CA GLN A 26 0.15 -17.92 14.29
C GLN A 26 -0.73 -18.25 15.49
N GLU A 27 -0.28 -17.92 16.72
CA GLU A 27 -1.07 -18.12 17.93
C GLU A 27 -2.39 -17.36 17.86
N PHE A 28 -2.36 -16.07 17.49
CA PHE A 28 -3.56 -15.29 17.27
C PHE A 28 -4.50 -15.89 16.21
N LEU A 29 -3.94 -16.31 15.07
CA LEU A 29 -4.70 -16.85 13.96
C LEU A 29 -5.24 -18.26 14.23
N SER A 30 -4.64 -19.02 15.14
CA SER A 30 -5.07 -20.38 15.52
C SER A 30 -6.48 -20.43 16.11
N GLY A 31 -6.99 -19.30 16.62
CA GLY A 31 -8.35 -19.18 17.14
C GLY A 31 -9.45 -19.09 16.07
N PHE A 32 -9.09 -19.05 14.78
CA PHE A 32 -10.03 -18.89 13.68
C PHE A 32 -10.00 -20.13 12.76
N ASP A 33 -11.17 -20.61 12.34
CA ASP A 33 -11.27 -21.64 11.31
C ASP A 33 -11.24 -21.01 9.92
N PHE A 34 -10.08 -21.05 9.27
CA PHE A 34 -9.91 -20.58 7.90
C PHE A 34 -8.86 -21.37 7.13
N LYS A 35 -8.89 -21.20 5.80
CA LYS A 35 -7.90 -21.73 4.86
C LYS A 35 -7.43 -20.62 3.95
N PHE A 36 -6.14 -20.60 3.66
CA PHE A 36 -5.55 -19.72 2.66
C PHE A 36 -5.78 -20.26 1.24
N GLU A 37 -6.11 -19.38 0.32
CA GLU A 37 -6.22 -19.66 -1.10
C GLU A 37 -5.44 -18.60 -1.87
N HIS A 38 -4.57 -19.02 -2.78
CA HIS A 38 -3.87 -18.09 -3.64
C HIS A 38 -4.83 -17.55 -4.71
N LYS A 39 -4.87 -16.23 -4.85
CA LYS A 39 -5.64 -15.52 -5.88
C LYS A 39 -4.72 -14.58 -6.63
N LYS A 40 -4.59 -14.74 -7.95
CA LYS A 40 -3.73 -13.87 -8.78
C LYS A 40 -4.09 -12.39 -8.55
N GLY A 41 -3.08 -11.52 -8.37
CA GLY A 41 -3.28 -10.10 -8.07
C GLY A 41 -4.24 -9.38 -9.04
N LEU A 42 -4.19 -9.70 -10.34
CA LEU A 42 -5.12 -9.16 -11.35
C LEU A 42 -6.60 -9.46 -11.07
N SER A 43 -6.90 -10.51 -10.30
CA SER A 43 -8.25 -10.86 -9.85
C SER A 43 -8.54 -10.36 -8.44
N ASN A 44 -7.54 -9.85 -7.72
CA ASN A 44 -7.64 -9.31 -6.36
C ASN A 44 -7.86 -7.77 -6.33
N GLN A 45 -8.36 -7.20 -7.43
CA GLN A 45 -8.45 -5.75 -7.65
C GLN A 45 -9.18 -4.98 -6.55
N VAL A 46 -10.23 -5.57 -5.96
CA VAL A 46 -10.99 -4.90 -4.88
C VAL A 46 -10.15 -4.72 -3.62
N ALA A 47 -9.48 -5.79 -3.16
CA ALA A 47 -8.64 -5.74 -1.98
C ALA A 47 -7.41 -4.84 -2.20
N ASP A 48 -6.85 -4.90 -3.40
CA ASP A 48 -5.72 -4.10 -3.85
C ASP A 48 -6.07 -2.60 -4.00
N ALA A 49 -7.25 -2.25 -4.52
CA ALA A 49 -7.73 -0.88 -4.54
C ALA A 49 -7.99 -0.35 -3.11
N LEU A 50 -8.50 -1.21 -2.22
CA LEU A 50 -8.77 -0.83 -0.84
C LEU A 50 -7.47 -0.60 -0.05
N SER A 51 -6.46 -1.45 -0.23
CA SER A 51 -5.16 -1.29 0.41
C SER A 51 -4.44 -0.02 -0.06
N ARG A 52 -4.61 0.36 -1.33
CA ARG A 52 -3.98 1.55 -1.94
C ARG A 52 -4.84 2.82 -1.92
N LYS A 53 -5.99 2.82 -1.24
CA LYS A 53 -6.93 3.96 -1.22
C LYS A 53 -6.28 5.28 -0.82
N HIS A 54 -5.40 5.25 0.19
CA HIS A 54 -4.72 6.42 0.72
C HIS A 54 -3.66 6.96 -0.26
N GLU A 55 -2.84 6.07 -0.84
CA GLU A 55 -1.87 6.43 -1.88
C GLU A 55 -2.57 7.05 -3.08
N HIS A 56 -3.71 6.48 -3.49
CA HIS A 56 -4.49 6.99 -4.61
C HIS A 56 -5.06 8.38 -4.31
N ALA A 57 -5.58 8.62 -3.10
CA ALA A 57 -6.06 9.93 -2.69
C ALA A 57 -4.93 10.99 -2.71
N VAL A 58 -3.74 10.64 -2.21
CA VAL A 58 -2.55 11.51 -2.27
C VAL A 58 -2.17 11.80 -3.73
N MET A 59 -2.15 10.79 -4.59
CA MET A 59 -1.84 10.95 -6.01
C MET A 59 -2.84 11.86 -6.73
N CYS A 60 -4.15 11.70 -6.48
CA CYS A 60 -5.18 12.58 -7.02
C CYS A 60 -5.00 14.03 -6.54
N MET A 61 -4.71 14.24 -5.26
CA MET A 61 -4.42 15.57 -4.72
C MET A 61 -3.20 16.20 -5.38
N LEU A 62 -2.11 15.44 -5.55
CA LEU A 62 -0.90 15.91 -6.21
C LEU A 62 -1.12 16.24 -7.69
N ALA A 63 -1.92 15.43 -8.40
CA ALA A 63 -2.28 15.68 -9.79
C ALA A 63 -3.09 16.98 -9.91
N HIS A 64 -4.09 17.20 -9.07
CA HIS A 64 -4.86 18.45 -9.02
C HIS A 64 -3.99 19.66 -8.67
N LEU A 65 -2.99 19.49 -7.80
CA LEU A 65 -2.03 20.55 -7.48
C LEU A 65 -1.14 20.90 -8.66
N GLN A 66 -0.91 19.97 -9.60
CA GLN A 66 -0.09 20.20 -10.79
C GLN A 66 -0.88 20.81 -11.95
N THR A 67 -2.18 20.50 -12.06
CA THR A 67 -3.02 20.93 -13.19
C THR A 67 -3.78 22.23 -12.94
N ASN A 68 -4.04 22.60 -11.69
CA ASN A 68 -4.77 23.83 -11.39
C ASN A 68 -3.80 24.99 -11.06
N GLU A 69 -4.17 26.21 -11.47
CA GLU A 69 -3.62 27.47 -10.95
C GLU A 69 -4.05 27.68 -9.49
N ILE A 70 -3.70 26.73 -8.62
CA ILE A 70 -3.88 26.89 -7.18
C ILE A 70 -2.82 27.91 -6.75
N ASN A 71 -3.29 29.06 -6.26
CA ASN A 71 -2.46 30.16 -5.79
C ASN A 71 -1.33 29.62 -4.88
N GLY A 72 -0.09 30.09 -5.11
CA GLY A 72 1.13 29.44 -4.61
C GLY A 72 1.12 29.10 -3.12
N SER A 73 0.48 29.96 -2.31
CA SER A 73 0.33 29.77 -0.85
C SER A 73 -0.31 28.43 -0.45
N VAL A 74 -1.42 28.02 -1.10
CA VAL A 74 -2.11 26.77 -0.74
C VAL A 74 -1.32 25.55 -1.22
N ARG A 75 -0.66 25.66 -2.38
CA ARG A 75 0.20 24.61 -2.92
C ARG A 75 1.41 24.36 -2.01
N ASP A 76 2.02 25.42 -1.48
CA ASP A 76 3.19 25.31 -0.61
C ASP A 76 2.84 24.73 0.75
N VAL A 77 1.72 25.15 1.35
CA VAL A 77 1.20 24.59 2.60
C VAL A 77 0.92 23.09 2.44
N LEU A 78 0.20 22.68 1.39
CA LEU A 78 -0.09 21.26 1.14
C LEU A 78 1.18 20.45 0.88
N ARG A 79 2.16 21.01 0.16
CA ARG A 79 3.45 20.34 -0.04
C ARG A 79 4.19 20.12 1.27
N GLU A 80 4.19 21.10 2.17
CA GLU A 80 4.81 20.98 3.48
C GLU A 80 4.12 19.89 4.32
N PHE A 81 2.78 19.86 4.35
CA PHE A 81 2.02 18.85 5.07
C PHE A 81 2.23 17.44 4.50
N LEU A 82 2.22 17.27 3.17
CA LEU A 82 2.45 15.98 2.52
C LEU A 82 3.89 15.47 2.66
N GLN A 83 4.87 16.37 2.86
CA GLN A 83 6.25 15.97 3.17
C GLN A 83 6.42 15.46 4.61
N LYS A 84 5.57 15.89 5.54
CA LYS A 84 5.59 15.42 6.94
C LYS A 84 4.99 14.03 7.10
N ASP A 85 4.08 13.62 6.22
CA ASP A 85 3.55 12.26 6.18
C ASP A 85 4.51 11.32 5.46
N HIS A 86 5.03 10.32 6.19
CA HIS A 86 6.04 9.39 5.67
C HIS A 86 5.56 8.59 4.46
N VAL A 87 4.27 8.22 4.41
CA VAL A 87 3.68 7.44 3.32
C VAL A 87 3.47 8.33 2.10
N ALA A 88 2.89 9.52 2.30
CA ALA A 88 2.68 10.48 1.23
C ALA A 88 4.01 10.96 0.63
N TYR A 89 5.06 11.13 1.45
CA TYR A 89 6.41 11.47 1.01
C TYR A 89 7.00 10.41 0.08
N ASN A 90 6.88 9.13 0.44
CA ASN A 90 7.36 8.02 -0.37
C ASN A 90 6.62 7.97 -1.73
N VAL A 91 5.30 8.13 -1.72
CA VAL A 91 4.47 8.20 -2.94
C VAL A 91 4.86 9.40 -3.82
N MET A 92 5.11 10.57 -3.23
CA MET A 92 5.59 11.76 -3.95
C MET A 92 6.94 11.52 -4.64
N ASN A 93 7.88 10.86 -3.97
CA ASN A 93 9.19 10.58 -4.52
C ASN A 93 9.12 9.55 -5.65
N LEU A 94 8.26 8.54 -5.52
CA LEU A 94 7.98 7.58 -6.58
C LEU A 94 7.37 8.28 -7.81
N ALA A 95 6.38 9.16 -7.61
CA ALA A 95 5.77 9.93 -8.69
C ALA A 95 6.78 10.85 -9.41
N LYS A 96 7.69 11.49 -8.67
CA LYS A 96 8.78 12.29 -9.25
C LYS A 96 9.76 11.43 -10.06
N ALA A 97 10.16 10.28 -9.52
CA ALA A 97 11.08 9.36 -10.19
C ALA A 97 10.47 8.71 -11.45
N SER A 98 9.16 8.43 -11.46
CA SER A 98 8.44 7.96 -12.64
C SER A 98 8.34 9.03 -13.74
N LYS A 99 8.26 10.32 -13.39
CA LYS A 99 8.30 11.42 -14.37
C LYS A 99 9.68 11.58 -15.02
N THR A 100 10.76 11.18 -14.35
CA THR A 100 12.11 11.19 -14.93
C THR A 100 12.38 10.01 -15.87
N ARG A 101 11.51 8.99 -15.89
CA ARG A 101 11.51 7.90 -16.88
C ARG A 101 10.40 8.13 -17.91
N GLN A 102 10.47 9.24 -18.63
CA GLN A 102 9.84 9.31 -19.95
C GLN A 102 10.86 8.76 -20.95
N PHE A 103 10.48 7.68 -21.64
CA PHE A 103 11.16 7.25 -22.87
C PHE A 103 10.82 8.22 -24.00
#